data_AF-A0A6J4I873-F1
#
_entry.id   AF-A0A6J4I873-F1
#
_cell.length_a   1.000
_cell.length_b   1.000
_cell.length_c   1.000
_cell.angle_alpha   90.00
_cell.angle_beta   90.00
_cell.angle_gamma   90.00
#
_symmetry.space_group_name_H-M   'P 1'
#
loop_
_entity.id
_entity.type
_entity.pdbx_description
1 polymer ?
#
loop_
_entity_poly.entity_id
_entity_poly.type
_entity_poly.pdbx_seq_one_letter_code
_entity_poly.pdbx_strand_id
1 'polypeptide(L)'
;MAVPVPVRHEGATPVNVGVTSRSVRGLGARQQARRDVREAVRQRFERLHDEGFVVLHDRQAGGLESIDHIVIGPKGVYVIDAQPSSGLLEIRSTRSFVRPTQRQVFVQGRAQDKRVDAMAGQISAVRDAAGDMVEACSGTFSAVLCFVGADLAVTQKPVLVGDGHVTVTWPGRFVQDVSRQGPLTPAMVQMVAGRIAASLRPAF
;
A
#
# COMPACT_ATOMS: atom_id res chain seq x y z
N MET A 1 -61.73 28.13 -23.41
CA MET A 1 -60.85 27.02 -23.00
C MET A 1 -59.47 27.28 -23.59
N ALA A 2 -58.52 27.73 -22.77
CA ALA A 2 -57.15 28.02 -23.20
C ALA A 2 -56.27 26.79 -22.93
N VAL A 3 -55.59 26.31 -23.97
CA VAL A 3 -54.64 25.19 -23.88
C VAL A 3 -53.29 25.77 -23.41
N PRO A 4 -52.63 25.22 -22.37
CA PRO A 4 -51.29 25.66 -22.02
C PRO A 4 -50.27 25.12 -23.02
N VAL A 5 -49.44 26.02 -23.55
CA VAL A 5 -48.27 25.69 -24.37
C VAL A 5 -47.10 25.32 -23.45
N PRO A 6 -46.36 24.22 -23.69
CA PRO A 6 -45.18 23.91 -22.89
C PRO A 6 -44.00 24.78 -23.30
N VAL A 7 -43.36 25.42 -22.30
CA VAL A 7 -42.10 26.13 -22.46
C VAL A 7 -40.98 25.12 -22.73
N ARG A 8 -40.30 25.24 -23.88
CA ARG A 8 -39.09 24.48 -24.17
C ARG A 8 -37.92 25.10 -23.39
N HIS A 9 -37.30 24.32 -22.51
CA HIS A 9 -35.95 24.60 -22.04
C HIS A 9 -34.95 23.92 -23.00
N GLU A 10 -34.28 24.71 -23.82
CA GLU A 10 -33.07 24.30 -24.54
C GLU A 10 -31.85 24.39 -23.61
N GLY A 11 -30.92 23.45 -23.76
CA GLY A 11 -29.50 23.73 -23.58
C GLY A 11 -28.85 23.28 -22.26
N ALA A 12 -28.72 21.97 -22.05
CA ALA A 12 -27.57 21.44 -21.32
C ALA A 12 -26.91 20.36 -22.18
N THR A 13 -25.90 20.75 -22.97
CA THR A 13 -25.02 19.78 -23.63
C THR A 13 -24.34 18.94 -22.55
N PRO A 14 -24.47 17.60 -22.57
CA PRO A 14 -23.66 16.77 -21.68
C PRO A 14 -22.19 16.98 -22.06
N VAL A 15 -21.40 17.47 -21.12
CA VAL A 15 -19.95 17.47 -21.22
C VAL A 15 -19.52 16.01 -21.23
N ASN A 16 -19.36 15.45 -22.43
CA ASN A 16 -18.92 14.09 -22.61
C ASN A 16 -17.42 14.07 -22.29
N VAL A 17 -17.07 13.74 -21.05
CA VAL A 17 -15.69 13.46 -20.64
C VAL A 17 -15.31 12.14 -21.30
N GLY A 18 -14.96 12.20 -22.58
CA GLY A 18 -14.65 11.05 -23.42
C GLY A 18 -13.40 10.34 -22.93
N VAL A 19 -13.59 9.30 -22.11
CA VAL A 19 -12.52 8.34 -21.80
C VAL A 19 -12.29 7.49 -23.05
N THR A 20 -11.18 7.74 -23.75
CA THR A 20 -10.86 7.03 -25.01
C THR A 20 -10.74 5.50 -24.82
N SER A 21 -11.08 4.70 -25.83
CA SER A 21 -10.98 3.23 -25.75
C SER A 21 -9.56 2.71 -25.51
N ARG A 22 -8.54 3.53 -25.78
CA ARG A 22 -7.11 3.25 -25.48
C ARG A 22 -6.80 3.47 -23.99
N SER A 23 -7.40 4.47 -23.35
CA SER A 23 -7.23 4.72 -21.91
C SER A 23 -7.99 3.71 -21.06
N VAL A 24 -9.18 3.26 -21.48
CA VAL A 24 -9.92 2.16 -20.82
C VAL A 24 -9.12 0.85 -20.85
N ARG A 25 -8.56 0.47 -22.02
CA ARG A 25 -7.68 -0.72 -22.13
C ARG A 25 -6.44 -0.62 -21.24
N GLY A 26 -5.82 0.56 -21.16
CA GLY A 26 -4.67 0.80 -20.29
C GLY A 26 -5.00 0.77 -18.79
N LEU A 27 -6.20 1.18 -18.39
CA LEU A 27 -6.68 1.08 -17.01
C LEU A 27 -6.93 -0.38 -16.61
N GLY A 28 -7.60 -1.15 -17.46
CA GLY A 28 -7.84 -2.59 -17.23
C GLY A 28 -6.53 -3.38 -17.08
N ALA A 29 -5.55 -3.14 -17.95
CA ALA A 29 -4.24 -3.80 -17.87
C ALA A 29 -3.49 -3.47 -16.56
N ARG A 30 -3.54 -2.21 -16.09
CA ARG A 30 -2.93 -1.82 -14.81
C ARG A 30 -3.63 -2.45 -13.62
N GLN A 31 -4.96 -2.53 -13.66
CA GLN A 31 -5.73 -3.16 -12.59
C GLN A 31 -5.47 -4.66 -12.52
N GLN A 32 -5.38 -5.33 -13.67
CA GLN A 32 -5.00 -6.75 -13.73
C GLN A 32 -3.58 -6.98 -13.21
N ALA A 33 -2.59 -6.21 -13.68
CA ALA A 33 -1.21 -6.32 -13.19
C ALA A 33 -1.11 -6.10 -11.68
N ARG A 34 -1.90 -5.18 -11.11
CA ARG A 34 -1.95 -4.97 -9.65
C ARG A 34 -2.55 -6.19 -8.93
N ARG A 35 -3.60 -6.80 -9.48
CA ARG A 35 -4.18 -8.04 -8.93
C ARG A 35 -3.18 -9.18 -8.95
N ASP A 36 -2.52 -9.41 -10.09
CA ASP A 36 -1.53 -10.48 -10.25
C ASP A 36 -0.36 -10.31 -9.27
N VAL A 37 0.12 -9.07 -9.12
CA VAL A 37 1.18 -8.75 -8.15
C VAL A 37 0.73 -9.02 -6.72
N ARG A 38 -0.45 -8.54 -6.32
CA ARG A 38 -1.00 -8.79 -4.98
C ARG A 38 -1.12 -10.28 -4.69
N GLU A 39 -1.58 -11.06 -5.65
CA GLU A 39 -1.72 -12.50 -5.51
C GLU A 39 -0.34 -13.20 -5.36
N ALA A 40 0.64 -12.81 -6.17
CA ALA A 40 2.00 -13.33 -6.04
C ALA A 40 2.64 -12.98 -4.68
N VAL A 41 2.38 -11.77 -4.16
CA VAL A 41 2.84 -11.37 -2.81
C VAL A 41 2.11 -12.17 -1.73
N ARG A 42 0.79 -12.32 -1.83
CA ARG A 42 -0.02 -13.16 -0.92
C ARG A 42 0.57 -14.55 -0.79
N GLN A 43 0.70 -15.29 -1.89
CA GLN A 43 1.25 -16.65 -1.91
C GLN A 43 2.65 -16.73 -1.28
N ARG A 44 3.44 -15.67 -1.45
CA ARG A 44 4.77 -15.62 -0.83
C ARG A 44 4.71 -15.39 0.67
N PHE A 45 3.79 -14.55 1.15
CA PHE A 45 3.64 -14.22 2.57
C PHE A 45 2.95 -15.32 3.37
N GLU A 46 2.19 -16.23 2.75
CA GLU A 46 1.62 -17.39 3.45
C GLU A 46 2.68 -18.19 4.24
N ARG A 47 3.91 -18.25 3.72
CA ARG A 47 5.05 -18.92 4.38
C ARG A 47 5.44 -18.31 5.74
N LEU A 48 5.06 -17.06 6.02
CA LEU A 48 5.34 -16.41 7.29
C LEU A 48 4.50 -17.01 8.43
N HIS A 49 3.37 -17.65 8.13
CA HIS A 49 2.54 -18.30 9.14
C HIS A 49 3.30 -19.40 9.89
N ASP A 50 4.08 -20.22 9.18
CA ASP A 50 4.91 -21.28 9.75
C ASP A 50 6.02 -20.74 10.67
N GLU A 51 6.31 -19.45 10.56
CA GLU A 51 7.34 -18.75 11.32
C GLU A 51 6.77 -17.91 12.48
N GLY A 52 5.48 -18.09 12.80
CA GLY A 52 4.81 -17.43 13.93
C GLY A 52 4.29 -16.03 13.64
N PHE A 53 4.20 -15.64 12.36
CA PHE A 53 3.54 -14.40 11.95
C PHE A 53 2.05 -14.62 11.68
N VAL A 54 1.29 -13.54 11.70
CA VAL A 54 -0.07 -13.49 11.14
C VAL A 54 -0.09 -12.51 9.98
N VAL A 55 -0.67 -12.94 8.86
CA VAL A 55 -0.84 -12.11 7.66
C VAL A 55 -2.32 -11.86 7.42
N LEU A 56 -2.70 -10.58 7.34
CA LEU A 56 -4.05 -10.16 6.98
C LEU A 56 -3.99 -9.53 5.59
N HIS A 57 -4.68 -10.14 4.64
CA HIS A 57 -4.73 -9.66 3.27
C HIS A 57 -5.99 -8.84 3.03
N ASP A 58 -5.91 -7.85 2.14
CA ASP A 58 -7.04 -7.15 1.56
C ASP A 58 -7.93 -6.53 2.64
N ARG A 59 -7.39 -5.60 3.43
CA ARG A 59 -8.12 -4.94 4.54
C ARG A 59 -8.62 -3.56 4.14
N GLN A 60 -9.88 -3.24 4.42
CA GLN A 60 -10.44 -1.91 4.17
C GLN A 60 -9.90 -0.91 5.19
N ALA A 61 -9.20 0.14 4.73
CA ALA A 61 -8.61 1.19 5.57
C ALA A 61 -9.50 2.44 5.69
N GLY A 62 -10.59 2.50 4.92
CA GLY A 62 -11.54 3.60 4.89
C GLY A 62 -11.98 3.94 3.47
N GLY A 63 -13.26 4.33 3.29
CA GLY A 63 -13.81 4.66 1.98
C GLY A 63 -13.67 3.51 0.97
N LEU A 64 -12.92 3.77 -0.11
CA LEU A 64 -12.63 2.81 -1.20
C LEU A 64 -11.19 2.26 -1.15
N GLU A 65 -10.42 2.61 -0.11
CA GLU A 65 -9.01 2.24 -0.02
C GLU A 65 -8.81 0.92 0.74
N SER A 66 -8.21 -0.05 0.05
CA SER A 66 -7.76 -1.30 0.64
C SER A 66 -6.26 -1.29 0.90
N ILE A 67 -5.83 -1.77 2.06
CA ILE A 67 -4.47 -2.20 2.34
C ILE A 67 -4.30 -3.59 1.74
N ASP A 68 -3.24 -3.78 0.94
CA ASP A 68 -3.00 -5.06 0.29
C ASP A 68 -2.62 -6.12 1.32
N HIS A 69 -1.63 -5.87 2.19
CA HIS A 69 -1.24 -6.82 3.24
C HIS A 69 -0.85 -6.13 4.55
N ILE A 70 -1.22 -6.75 5.68
CA ILE A 70 -0.72 -6.42 7.01
C ILE A 70 -0.03 -7.64 7.56
N VAL A 71 1.26 -7.54 7.87
CA VAL A 71 2.03 -8.62 8.49
C VAL A 71 2.27 -8.24 9.95
N ILE A 72 1.88 -9.13 10.87
CA ILE A 72 2.09 -8.97 12.31
C ILE A 72 3.07 -10.04 12.75
N GLY A 73 4.14 -9.65 13.41
CA GLY A 73 5.16 -10.57 13.90
C GLY A 73 5.87 -10.08 15.15
N PRO A 74 6.89 -10.80 15.62
CA PRO A 74 7.54 -10.54 16.91
C PRO A 74 8.03 -9.09 17.09
N LYS A 75 8.45 -8.44 16.00
CA LYS A 75 8.95 -7.06 16.04
C LYS A 75 7.87 -5.97 15.92
N GLY A 76 6.65 -6.31 15.51
CA GLY A 76 5.56 -5.34 15.35
C GLY A 76 4.71 -5.58 14.11
N VAL A 77 4.10 -4.50 13.62
CA VAL A 77 3.14 -4.51 12.50
C VAL A 77 3.75 -3.86 11.25
N TYR A 78 3.58 -4.51 10.11
CA TYR A 78 4.02 -4.03 8.81
C TYR A 78 2.80 -3.81 7.90
N VAL A 79 2.59 -2.58 7.45
CA VAL A 79 1.52 -2.20 6.52
C VAL A 79 2.11 -2.13 5.12
N ILE A 80 1.65 -2.98 4.22
CA ILE A 80 2.32 -3.28 2.96
C ILE A 80 1.39 -2.98 1.79
N ASP A 81 1.83 -2.11 0.88
CA ASP A 81 1.21 -1.87 -0.42
C ASP A 81 2.09 -2.47 -1.52
N ALA A 82 1.50 -3.34 -2.34
CA ALA A 82 2.20 -4.08 -3.38
C ALA A 82 1.97 -3.39 -4.73
N GLN A 83 3.06 -3.05 -5.41
CA GLN A 83 3.00 -2.28 -6.64
C GLN A 83 3.67 -2.99 -7.80
N PRO A 84 2.95 -3.18 -8.93
CA PRO A 84 3.61 -3.59 -10.15
C PRO A 84 4.55 -2.47 -10.60
N SER A 85 5.75 -2.86 -10.95
CA SER A 85 6.75 -1.97 -11.55
C SER A 85 7.33 -2.67 -12.76
N SER A 86 7.31 -1.99 -13.90
CA SER A 86 8.08 -2.38 -15.07
C SER A 86 9.27 -1.44 -15.22
N GLY A 87 10.43 -1.96 -15.61
CA GLY A 87 11.63 -1.16 -15.85
C GLY A 87 12.35 -0.71 -14.57
N LEU A 88 13.24 0.27 -14.73
CA LEU A 88 14.23 0.63 -13.72
C LEU A 88 13.60 1.26 -12.47
N LEU A 89 13.84 0.63 -11.32
CA LEU A 89 13.62 1.21 -9.99
C LEU A 89 14.92 1.88 -9.53
N GLU A 90 14.86 3.17 -9.23
CA GLU A 90 15.99 3.95 -8.75
C GLU A 90 15.64 4.63 -7.44
N ILE A 91 16.62 4.71 -6.55
CA ILE A 91 16.54 5.54 -5.36
C ILE A 91 17.56 6.64 -5.53
N ARG A 92 17.07 7.88 -5.57
CA ARG A 92 17.91 9.06 -5.77
C ARG A 92 17.86 9.91 -4.52
N SER A 93 19.03 10.37 -4.08
CA SER A 93 19.11 11.45 -3.10
C SER A 93 18.80 12.74 -3.83
N THR A 94 17.61 13.30 -3.60
CA THR A 94 17.21 14.56 -4.20
C THR A 94 17.42 15.68 -3.20
N ARG A 95 18.08 16.74 -3.67
CA ARG A 95 18.24 17.98 -2.91
C ARG A 95 17.14 18.92 -3.37
N SER A 96 16.22 19.25 -2.47
CA SER A 96 15.29 20.36 -2.68
C SER A 96 15.87 21.63 -2.09
N PHE A 97 15.55 22.79 -2.66
CA PHE A 97 15.94 24.09 -2.07
C PHE A 97 15.27 24.35 -0.72
N VAL A 98 14.11 23.71 -0.47
CA VAL A 98 13.23 23.97 0.67
C VAL A 98 13.24 22.83 1.70
N ARG A 99 13.66 21.62 1.31
CA ARG A 99 13.66 20.43 2.19
C ARG A 99 15.07 19.84 2.29
N PRO A 100 15.42 19.21 3.43
CA PRO A 100 16.65 18.42 3.55
C PRO A 100 16.78 17.42 2.40
N THR A 101 18.02 16.99 2.11
CA THR A 101 18.25 15.92 1.14
C THR A 101 17.48 14.67 1.57
N GLN A 102 16.54 14.22 0.74
CA GLN A 102 15.73 13.04 1.00
C GLN A 102 15.98 11.98 -0.06
N ARG A 103 15.85 10.72 0.33
CA ARG A 103 15.83 9.60 -0.62
C ARG A 103 14.44 9.49 -1.22
N GLN A 104 14.36 9.57 -2.54
CA GLN A 104 13.12 9.46 -3.30
C GLN A 104 13.16 8.25 -4.23
N VAL A 105 12.01 7.61 -4.42
CA VAL A 105 11.83 6.48 -5.32
C VAL A 105 11.42 6.97 -6.69
N PHE A 106 12.12 6.49 -7.72
CA PHE A 106 11.79 6.71 -9.11
C PHE A 106 11.54 5.36 -9.79
N VAL A 107 10.47 5.30 -10.58
CA VAL A 107 10.16 4.16 -11.47
C VAL A 107 10.13 4.70 -12.89
N GLN A 108 11.02 4.21 -13.77
CA GLN A 108 11.21 4.74 -15.12
C GLN A 108 11.39 6.28 -15.14
N GLY A 109 12.21 6.78 -14.22
CA GLY A 109 12.47 8.22 -14.07
C GLY A 109 11.30 9.05 -13.50
N ARG A 110 10.18 8.42 -13.08
CA ARG A 110 9.05 9.12 -12.46
C ARG A 110 9.06 8.97 -10.94
N ALA A 111 9.05 10.10 -10.23
CA ALA A 111 8.96 10.13 -8.77
C ALA A 111 7.67 9.45 -8.28
N GLN A 112 7.78 8.68 -7.20
CA GLN A 112 6.67 7.95 -6.58
C GLN A 112 6.21 8.58 -5.25
N ASP A 113 6.49 9.87 -5.02
CA ASP A 113 6.21 10.56 -3.75
C ASP A 113 4.76 10.40 -3.29
N LYS A 114 3.80 10.51 -4.23
CA LYS A 114 2.38 10.31 -3.92
C LYS A 114 2.07 8.93 -3.29
N ARG A 115 2.80 7.89 -3.68
CA ARG A 115 2.64 6.55 -3.11
C ARG A 115 3.27 6.45 -1.72
N VAL A 116 4.41 7.10 -1.55
CA VAL A 116 5.09 7.20 -0.25
C VAL A 116 4.18 7.95 0.74
N ASP A 117 3.68 9.11 0.35
CA ASP A 117 2.81 9.95 1.18
C ASP A 117 1.49 9.24 1.54
N ALA A 118 0.92 8.47 0.60
CA ALA A 118 -0.32 7.70 0.84
C ALA A 118 -0.18 6.64 1.94
N MET A 119 1.04 6.16 2.23
CA MET A 119 1.27 5.18 3.29
C MET A 119 0.94 5.73 4.69
N ALA A 120 1.01 7.05 4.90
CA ALA A 120 0.68 7.65 6.18
C ALA A 120 -0.78 7.38 6.59
N GLY A 121 -1.72 7.48 5.64
CA GLY A 121 -3.13 7.18 5.88
C GLY A 121 -3.36 5.71 6.21
N GLN A 122 -2.71 4.81 5.47
CA GLN A 122 -2.81 3.37 5.72
C GLN A 122 -2.23 2.97 7.08
N ILE A 123 -1.07 3.51 7.48
CA ILE A 123 -0.51 3.27 8.82
C ILE A 123 -1.47 3.80 9.89
N SER A 124 -2.02 5.00 9.72
CA SER A 124 -2.96 5.58 10.69
C SER A 124 -4.16 4.66 10.89
N ALA A 125 -4.79 4.20 9.81
CA ALA A 125 -5.93 3.30 9.88
C ALA A 125 -5.61 2.00 10.63
N VAL A 126 -4.41 1.44 10.46
CA VAL A 126 -3.97 0.22 11.17
C VAL A 126 -3.65 0.49 12.64
N ARG A 127 -3.07 1.65 12.96
CA ARG A 127 -2.84 2.07 14.35
C ARG A 127 -4.17 2.27 15.09
N ASP A 128 -5.11 2.96 14.47
CA ASP A 128 -6.45 3.20 15.02
C ASP A 128 -7.20 1.87 15.23
N ALA A 129 -7.08 0.95 14.26
CA ALA A 129 -7.65 -0.39 14.37
C ALA A 129 -7.06 -1.21 15.53
N ALA A 130 -5.76 -1.06 15.81
CA ALA A 130 -5.09 -1.72 16.93
C ALA A 130 -5.49 -1.12 18.29
N GLY A 131 -5.82 0.17 18.35
CA GLY A 131 -6.24 0.87 19.57
C GLY A 131 -5.20 0.73 20.69
N ASP A 132 -5.64 0.37 21.89
CA ASP A 132 -4.78 0.24 23.08
C ASP A 132 -3.66 -0.83 22.92
N MET A 133 -3.75 -1.70 21.91
CA MET A 133 -2.69 -2.68 21.58
C MET A 133 -1.49 -2.08 20.85
N VAL A 134 -1.53 -0.78 20.49
CA VAL A 134 -0.37 -0.06 19.96
C VAL A 134 0.80 -0.09 20.96
N GLU A 135 0.51 0.00 22.26
CA GLU A 135 1.51 -0.06 23.32
C GLU A 135 2.16 -1.44 23.42
N ALA A 136 1.37 -2.51 23.21
CA ALA A 136 1.90 -3.87 23.15
C ALA A 136 2.97 -4.00 22.06
N CYS A 137 2.77 -3.32 20.92
CA CYS A 137 3.73 -3.26 19.82
C CYS A 137 4.92 -2.30 20.08
N SER A 138 5.01 -1.68 21.26
CA SER A 138 5.96 -0.60 21.55
C SER A 138 5.93 0.51 20.48
N GLY A 139 4.76 0.78 19.91
CA GLY A 139 4.58 1.76 18.83
C GLY A 139 5.13 1.33 17.46
N THR A 140 5.63 0.10 17.30
CA THR A 140 6.30 -0.36 16.07
C THR A 140 5.29 -0.72 14.98
N PHE A 141 4.96 0.26 14.15
CA PHE A 141 4.21 0.09 12.90
C PHE A 141 5.03 0.67 11.77
N SER A 142 5.33 -0.15 10.75
CA SER A 142 6.18 0.22 9.62
C SER A 142 5.38 0.22 8.32
N ALA A 143 5.49 1.29 7.52
CA ALA A 143 5.02 1.26 6.14
C ALA A 143 6.04 0.59 5.23
N VAL A 144 5.55 -0.23 4.31
CA VAL A 144 6.35 -0.93 3.34
C VAL A 144 5.73 -0.79 1.95
N LEU A 145 6.51 -0.27 1.01
CA LEU A 145 6.20 -0.33 -0.41
C LEU A 145 6.97 -1.48 -1.04
N CYS A 146 6.23 -2.49 -1.51
CA CYS A 146 6.78 -3.67 -2.16
C CYS A 146 6.64 -3.54 -3.68
N PHE A 147 7.76 -3.31 -4.38
CA PHE A 147 7.79 -3.30 -5.83
C PHE A 147 8.04 -4.70 -6.39
N VAL A 148 7.23 -5.11 -7.37
CA VAL A 148 7.30 -6.44 -7.99
C VAL A 148 7.53 -6.29 -9.49
N GLY A 149 8.52 -7.01 -10.00
CA GLY A 149 8.89 -7.00 -11.43
C GLY A 149 9.80 -5.85 -11.86
N ALA A 150 10.25 -4.98 -10.94
CA ALA A 150 11.24 -3.96 -11.28
C ALA A 150 12.57 -4.59 -11.67
N ASP A 151 13.18 -4.04 -12.72
CA ASP A 151 14.60 -4.20 -12.95
C ASP A 151 15.30 -3.36 -11.87
N LEU A 152 15.78 -4.03 -10.84
CA LEU A 152 16.55 -3.37 -9.80
C LEU A 152 17.83 -2.86 -10.47
N ALA A 153 18.08 -1.55 -10.42
CA ALA A 153 19.41 -1.01 -10.66
C ALA A 153 20.34 -1.66 -9.61
N VAL A 154 21.05 -2.69 -10.05
CA VAL A 154 21.76 -3.71 -9.29
C VAL A 154 22.38 -3.16 -7.98
N THR A 155 22.14 -3.83 -6.83
CA THR A 155 22.69 -3.62 -5.46
C THR A 155 21.87 -2.88 -4.37
N GLN A 156 20.56 -2.64 -4.53
CA GLN A 156 19.80 -1.94 -3.49
C GLN A 156 19.45 -2.84 -2.30
N LYS A 157 19.84 -2.43 -1.08
CA LYS A 157 19.26 -2.91 0.19
C LYS A 157 17.83 -2.33 0.32
N PRO A 158 16.97 -2.82 1.23
CA PRO A 158 15.80 -2.05 1.63
C PRO A 158 16.22 -0.64 2.05
N VAL A 159 15.50 0.36 1.58
CA VAL A 159 15.82 1.75 1.86
C VAL A 159 14.63 2.46 2.45
N LEU A 160 14.91 3.26 3.48
CA LEU A 160 13.95 4.19 4.02
C LEU A 160 13.85 5.43 3.14
N VAL A 161 12.63 5.78 2.77
CA VAL A 161 12.25 6.96 1.96
C VAL A 161 11.17 7.77 2.69
N GLY A 162 10.90 8.99 2.21
CA GLY A 162 9.98 9.93 2.84
C GLY A 162 10.40 10.19 4.28
N ASP A 163 11.50 10.89 4.54
CA ASP A 163 11.93 11.19 5.92
C ASP A 163 12.13 9.99 6.87
N GLY A 164 12.24 8.77 6.34
CA GLY A 164 12.53 7.58 7.15
C GLY A 164 11.32 6.74 7.53
N HIS A 165 10.10 7.07 7.08
CA HIS A 165 8.88 6.39 7.54
C HIS A 165 8.39 5.25 6.63
N VAL A 166 8.86 5.17 5.36
CA VAL A 166 8.49 4.09 4.44
C VAL A 166 9.71 3.27 4.04
N THR A 167 9.64 1.95 4.22
CA THR A 167 10.63 1.01 3.67
C THR A 167 10.24 0.61 2.25
N VAL A 168 11.17 0.76 1.31
CA VAL A 168 11.00 0.29 -0.07
C VAL A 168 11.76 -1.02 -0.23
N THR A 169 11.08 -2.07 -0.67
CA THR A 169 11.64 -3.42 -0.79
C THR A 169 10.89 -4.25 -1.85
N TRP A 170 11.17 -5.55 -1.90
CA TRP A 170 10.47 -6.54 -2.72
C TRP A 170 10.06 -7.75 -1.86
N PRO A 171 9.04 -8.54 -2.27
CA PRO A 171 8.47 -9.60 -1.43
C PRO A 171 9.48 -10.67 -1.03
N GLY A 172 10.41 -10.98 -1.95
CA GLY A 172 11.58 -11.82 -1.73
C GLY A 172 12.33 -11.50 -0.45
N ARG A 173 12.72 -10.23 -0.39
CA ARG A 173 13.60 -9.63 0.60
C ARG A 173 12.88 -9.29 1.89
N PHE A 174 11.64 -8.81 1.82
CA PHE A 174 10.82 -8.58 2.99
C PHE A 174 10.73 -9.82 3.89
N VAL A 175 10.43 -10.99 3.31
CA VAL A 175 10.37 -12.27 4.05
C VAL A 175 11.71 -12.67 4.67
N GLN A 176 12.83 -12.26 4.06
CA GLN A 176 14.17 -12.54 4.59
C GLN A 176 14.53 -11.61 5.75
N ASP A 177 14.20 -10.32 5.63
CA ASP A 177 14.61 -9.29 6.59
C ASP A 177 13.66 -9.15 7.78
N VAL A 178 12.41 -9.62 7.65
CA VAL A 178 11.45 -9.53 8.76
C VAL A 178 11.98 -10.32 9.96
N SER A 179 11.97 -9.67 11.13
CA SER A 179 12.59 -10.22 12.33
C SER A 179 11.68 -11.25 12.99
N ARG A 180 12.23 -12.44 13.21
CA ARG A 180 11.61 -13.54 14.00
C ARG A 180 11.78 -13.35 15.50
N GLN A 181 12.43 -12.25 15.91
CA GLN A 181 12.65 -11.86 17.29
C GLN A 181 12.09 -10.46 17.53
N GLY A 182 11.56 -10.23 18.72
CA GLY A 182 11.06 -8.93 19.15
C GLY A 182 10.23 -9.03 20.42
N PRO A 183 9.67 -7.91 20.89
CA PRO A 183 8.94 -7.85 22.16
C PRO A 183 7.59 -8.56 22.14
N LEU A 184 7.01 -8.83 20.97
CA LEU A 184 5.71 -9.50 20.88
C LEU A 184 5.86 -11.01 21.01
N THR A 185 5.23 -11.56 22.05
CA THR A 185 5.05 -13.02 22.17
C THR A 185 4.08 -13.53 21.10
N PRO A 186 4.08 -14.84 20.78
CA PRO A 186 3.11 -15.41 19.85
C PRO A 186 1.64 -15.12 20.22
N ALA A 187 1.31 -15.14 21.52
CA ALA A 187 -0.03 -14.78 21.99
C ALA A 187 -0.36 -13.31 21.71
N MET A 188 0.59 -12.40 21.92
CA MET A 188 0.41 -10.98 21.60
C MET A 188 0.25 -10.74 20.10
N VAL A 189 1.02 -11.44 19.25
CA VAL A 189 0.87 -11.40 17.79
C VAL A 189 -0.57 -11.77 17.39
N GLN A 190 -1.11 -12.86 17.95
CA GLN A 190 -2.49 -13.28 17.70
C GLN A 190 -3.53 -12.27 18.20
N MET A 191 -3.33 -11.70 19.39
CA MET A 191 -4.24 -10.67 19.95
C MET A 191 -4.26 -9.40 19.08
N VAL A 192 -3.09 -8.89 18.69
CA VAL A 192 -2.97 -7.72 17.81
C VAL A 192 -3.63 -7.99 16.47
N ALA A 193 -3.34 -9.15 15.86
CA ALA A 193 -3.92 -9.52 14.59
C ALA A 193 -5.45 -9.67 14.67
N GLY A 194 -5.97 -10.32 15.71
CA GLY A 194 -7.40 -10.46 15.95
C GLY A 194 -8.10 -9.11 16.11
N ARG A 195 -7.47 -8.17 16.84
CA ARG A 195 -7.99 -6.81 17.01
C ARG A 195 -8.02 -6.04 15.69
N ILE A 196 -6.94 -6.06 14.92
CA ILE A 196 -6.88 -5.41 13.59
C ILE A 196 -7.90 -6.04 12.64
N ALA A 197 -8.01 -7.38 12.61
CA ALA A 197 -8.94 -8.09 11.73
C ALA A 197 -10.41 -7.81 12.06
N ALA A 198 -10.75 -7.64 13.34
CA ALA A 198 -12.10 -7.28 13.77
C ALA A 198 -12.47 -5.84 13.37
N SER A 199 -11.51 -4.92 13.40
CA SER A 199 -11.72 -3.51 13.07
C SER A 199 -11.68 -3.25 11.55
N LEU A 200 -10.76 -3.88 10.82
CA LEU A 200 -10.57 -3.70 9.38
C LEU A 200 -11.14 -4.90 8.62
N ARG A 201 -12.32 -4.70 8.04
CA ARG A 201 -13.04 -5.75 7.27
C ARG A 201 -12.26 -6.15 6.01
N PRO A 202 -12.42 -7.41 5.54
CA PRO A 202 -11.94 -7.82 4.23
C PRO A 202 -12.51 -6.93 3.10
N ALA A 203 -11.68 -6.63 2.12
CA ALA A 203 -12.02 -6.00 0.87
C ALA A 203 -12.31 -7.09 -0.16
N PHE A 204 -13.55 -7.60 -0.16
CA PHE A 204 -14.21 -8.51 -1.12
C PHE A 204 -13.32 -9.49 -1.89
#